data_AF-A0A5M3WRL2-F1
#
_entry.id   AF-A0A5M3WRL2-F1
#
_cell.length_a   1.000
_cell.length_b   1.000
_cell.length_c   1.000
_cell.angle_alpha   90.00
_cell.angle_beta   90.00
_cell.angle_gamma   90.00
#
_symmetry.space_group_name_H-M   'P 1'
#
loop_
_entity.id
_entity.type
_entity.pdbx_description
1 polymer ?
#
loop_
_entity_poly.entity_id
_entity_poly.type
_entity_poly.pdbx_seq_one_letter_code
_entity_poly.pdbx_strand_id
1 'polypeptide(L)' 'MRLRFLGSNSEQGTCPAVYETDRGTIAVQGKIVTDPTALGEAVNLAPDEVLVEIPRDLLSFFPRG' A
#
# COMPACT_ATOMS: atom_id res chain seq x y z
N MET A 1 -13.04 -6.40 8.16
CA MET A 1 -11.58 -6.38 8.33
C MET A 1 -11.25 -5.32 9.34
N ARG A 2 -10.41 -5.62 10.33
CA ARG A 2 -9.84 -4.64 11.27
C ARG A 2 -8.40 -4.36 10.87
N LEU A 3 -7.96 -3.12 11.10
CA LEU A 3 -6.62 -2.64 10.75
C LEU A 3 -5.87 -2.26 12.02
N ARG A 4 -4.63 -2.73 12.14
CA ARG A 4 -3.66 -2.31 13.16
C ARG A 4 -2.55 -1.52 12.49
N PHE A 5 -2.37 -0.28 12.88
CA PHE A 5 -1.33 0.59 12.33
C PHE A 5 0.08 0.04 12.62
N LEU A 6 0.94 0.02 11.60
CA LEU A 6 2.34 -0.41 11.69
C LEU A 6 3.32 0.76 11.54
N GLY A 7 3.01 1.73 10.69
CA GLY A 7 3.89 2.87 10.48
C GLY A 7 3.51 3.72 9.27
N SER A 8 4.12 4.90 9.20
CA SER A 8 3.99 5.89 8.14
C SER A 8 5.25 6.76 8.14
N ASN A 9 5.63 7.32 7.00
CA ASN A 9 6.75 8.26 6.87
C ASN A 9 6.30 9.74 6.94
N SER A 10 5.23 10.01 7.69
CA SER A 10 4.55 11.30 7.71
C SER A 10 5.29 12.40 8.46
N GLU A 11 5.76 13.43 7.74
CA GLU A 11 6.04 14.75 8.35
C GLU A 11 4.96 15.80 8.05
N GLN A 12 4.28 15.81 6.87
CA GLN A 12 3.28 16.84 6.54
C GLN A 12 2.19 16.36 5.54
N GLY A 13 0.93 16.27 5.99
CA GLY A 13 -0.25 16.50 5.14
C GLY A 13 -1.06 15.28 4.67
N THR A 14 -0.46 14.30 3.99
CA THR A 14 -1.18 13.13 3.46
C THR A 14 -0.22 11.97 3.23
N CYS A 15 -0.12 11.08 4.20
CA CYS A 15 1.03 10.19 4.28
C CYS A 15 0.65 8.73 4.07
N PRO A 16 1.43 8.00 3.28
CA PRO A 16 1.23 6.59 3.05
C PRO A 16 1.45 5.84 4.37
N ALA A 17 0.72 4.75 4.55
CA ALA A 17 0.70 4.01 5.82
C ALA A 17 0.61 2.51 5.58
N VAL A 18 1.18 1.75 6.51
CA VAL A 18 1.16 0.28 6.51
C VAL A 18 0.31 -0.18 7.68
N TYR A 19 -0.54 -1.16 7.45
CA TYR A 19 -1.41 -1.76 8.45
C TYR A 19 -1.34 -3.29 8.39
N GLU A 20 -1.41 -3.94 9.53
CA GLU A 20 -1.71 -5.36 9.61
C GLU A 20 -3.22 -5.55 9.70
N THR A 21 -3.75 -6.56 9.01
CA THR A 21 -5.16 -6.93 9.10
C THR A 21 -5.38 -8.04 10.13
N ASP A 22 -6.59 -8.14 10.66
CA ASP A 22 -7.04 -9.27 11.48
C ASP A 22 -7.12 -10.62 10.72
N ARG A 23 -6.68 -10.65 9.46
CA ARG A 23 -6.64 -11.84 8.59
C ARG A 23 -5.22 -12.34 8.31
N GLY A 24 -4.21 -11.76 8.96
CA GLY A 24 -2.80 -12.10 8.71
C GLY A 24 -2.28 -11.57 7.37
N THR A 25 -2.90 -10.53 6.82
CA THR A 25 -2.46 -9.84 5.60
C THR A 25 -2.01 -8.42 5.90
N ILE A 26 -1.37 -7.75 4.95
CA ILE A 26 -0.97 -6.35 5.04
C ILE A 26 -1.88 -5.51 4.16
N ALA A 27 -2.37 -4.39 4.68
CA ALA A 27 -3.03 -3.35 3.91
C ALA A 27 -2.10 -2.13 3.82
N VAL A 28 -2.06 -1.50 2.65
CA VAL A 28 -1.22 -0.32 2.39
C VAL A 28 -2.10 0.84 1.92
N GLN A 29 -1.79 2.04 2.42
CA GLN A 29 -2.34 3.30 1.93
C GLN A 29 -1.26 4.02 1.14
N GLY A 30 -1.60 4.45 -0.07
CA GLY A 30 -0.69 5.13 -0.99
C GLY A 30 -1.44 5.92 -2.06
N LYS A 31 -0.71 6.37 -3.07
CA LYS A 31 -1.29 7.07 -4.22
C LYS A 31 -1.82 6.04 -5.22
N ILE A 32 -3.07 6.18 -5.67
CA ILE A 32 -3.60 5.31 -6.74
C ILE A 32 -2.82 5.56 -8.03
N VAL A 33 -2.35 4.49 -8.66
CA VAL A 33 -1.71 4.56 -9.98
C VAL A 33 -2.80 4.76 -11.03
N THR A 34 -2.75 5.89 -11.73
CA THR A 34 -3.71 6.25 -12.80
C THR A 34 -3.05 6.34 -14.17
N ASP A 35 -1.73 6.15 -14.25
CA ASP A 35 -0.99 6.20 -15.50
C ASP A 35 -1.36 4.99 -16.38
N PRO A 36 -1.92 5.19 -17.58
CA PRO A 36 -2.40 4.08 -18.40
C PRO A 36 -1.30 3.13 -18.86
N THR A 37 -0.07 3.63 -19.05
CA THR A 37 1.07 2.80 -19.43
C THR A 37 1.46 1.88 -18.28
N ALA A 38 1.64 2.42 -17.08
CA ALA A 38 1.93 1.63 -15.88
C ALA A 38 0.84 0.60 -15.57
N LEU A 39 -0.43 0.97 -15.76
CA LEU A 39 -1.55 0.03 -15.61
C LEU A 39 -1.53 -1.08 -16.68
N GLY A 40 -1.12 -0.78 -17.91
CA GLY A 40 -0.95 -1.76 -18.98
C GLY A 40 0.22 -2.73 -18.75
N GLU A 41 1.19 -2.37 -17.90
CA GLU A 41 2.31 -3.22 -17.50
C GLU A 41 2.01 -4.07 -16.25
N ALA A 42 0.90 -3.79 -15.55
CA ALA A 42 0.51 -4.56 -14.37
C ALA A 42 0.14 -6.00 -14.74
N VAL A 43 0.61 -6.96 -13.95
CA VAL A 43 0.35 -8.39 -14.19
C VAL A 43 -0.98 -8.78 -13.55
N ASN A 44 -1.95 -9.22 -14.38
CA ASN A 44 -3.24 -9.78 -13.95
C ASN A 44 -4.08 -8.88 -13.02
N LEU A 45 -4.02 -7.56 -13.17
CA LEU A 45 -4.81 -6.64 -12.35
C LEU A 45 -6.32 -6.88 -12.53
N ALA A 46 -6.98 -7.39 -11.50
CA ALA A 46 -8.40 -7.72 -11.53
C ALA A 46 -9.29 -6.46 -11.40
N PRO A 47 -10.58 -6.52 -11.80
CA PRO A 47 -11.49 -5.37 -11.72
C PRO A 47 -11.71 -4.81 -10.30
N ASP A 48 -11.50 -5.63 -9.28
CA ASP A 48 -11.61 -5.27 -7.86
C ASP A 48 -10.25 -4.97 -7.19
N GLU A 49 -9.17 -4.95 -7.97
CA GLU A 49 -7.84 -4.60 -7.51
C GLU A 49 -7.46 -3.17 -7.92
N VAL A 50 -6.64 -2.53 -7.07
CA VAL A 50 -6.11 -1.20 -7.33
C VAL A 50 -4.62 -1.22 -7.08
N LEU A 51 -3.85 -0.75 -8.06
CA LEU A 51 -2.42 -0.53 -7.87
C LEU A 51 -2.19 0.77 -7.11
N VAL A 52 -1.45 0.69 -6.01
CA VAL A 52 -1.07 1.85 -5.20
C VAL A 52 0.44 1.99 -5.15
N GLU A 53 0.91 3.22 -5.36
CA GLU A 53 2.30 3.62 -5.23
C GLU A 53 2.56 4.06 -3.79
N ILE A 54 3.63 3.51 -3.20
CA ILE A 54 4.14 3.88 -1.89
C ILE A 54 5.66 4.16 -1.96
N PRO A 55 6.18 5.10 -1.14
CA PRO A 55 7.61 5.28 -0.96
C PRO A 55 8.30 4.01 -0.46
N ARG A 56 9.53 3.75 -0.94
CA ARG A 56 10.27 2.51 -0.64
C ARG A 56 10.68 2.38 0.84
N ASP A 57 10.87 3.49 1.52
CA ASP A 57 11.21 3.54 2.95
C ASP A 57 10.11 2.95 3.85
N LEU A 58 8.84 2.91 3.39
CA LEU A 58 7.75 2.25 4.13
C LEU A 58 7.97 0.76 4.33
N LEU A 59 8.80 0.11 3.50
CA LEU A 59 9.15 -1.30 3.65
C LEU A 59 9.77 -1.61 5.03
N SER A 60 10.37 -0.60 5.69
CA SER A 60 10.89 -0.73 7.05
C SER A 60 9.83 -1.04 8.11
N PHE A 61 8.55 -0.74 7.84
CA PHE A 61 7.43 -1.02 8.74
C PHE A 61 6.77 -2.38 8.49
N PHE A 62 7.17 -3.11 7.45
CA PHE A 62 6.60 -4.42 7.16
C PHE A 62 7.14 -5.46 8.16
N PRO A 63 6.28 -6.33 8.72
CA PRO A 63 6.74 -7.43 9.56
C PRO A 63 7.71 -8.31 8.76
N ARG A 64 8.81 -8.74 9.40
CA ARG A 64 9.63 -9.80 8.82
C ARG A 64 8.89 -11.12 8.98
N GLY A 65 8.76 -11.86 7.88
CA GLY A 65 8.25 -13.24 7.88
C GLY A 65 9.20 -14.21 8.57
#